data_AF-A0A1Q7LXB9-F1
#
_entry.id   AF-A0A1Q7LXB9-F1
#
_cell.length_a   1.000
_cell.length_b   1.000
_cell.length_c   1.000
_cell.angle_alpha   90.00
_cell.angle_beta   90.00
_cell.angle_gamma   90.00
#
_symmetry.space_group_name_H-M   'P 1'
#
loop_
_entity.id
_entity.type
_entity.pdbx_description
1 polymer ?
#
loop_
_entity_poly.entity_id
_entity_poly.type
_entity_poly.pdbx_seq_one_letter_code
_entity_poly.pdbx_strand_id
1 'polypeptide(L)'
;MGQVLQILLTAFFIGFIFFGQKLQMRMFLMEIDRGLKRLDFIRIQARDLTLKTVKEQGKPTADITPQINTLMEQFIIAPVDMDPSGIVRKFDHLLDVHDVKFKDDVRAIAPGASEPTLNNLGNLVEASWALNTIYRIVRHFYLLGRRTSSFFIILQLQALMPMVMQEAEAYMGAARAFAEGQPIGDGIGALVASRLMKDKVQRKVEKDVIVAETTMEDRRVIALKAEGPGGNVGKPGDAIRSIIEENQGKVSMVVMIDAALKFEGENSGDISEGIGAAIGGIGTERFKIEEEATKQRIPVYAVIVKESILEAITPMKKEILDAGEKVIERIKRLIIERTKPGDTVIVAGIGNTIGIGQ
;
A
#
# COMPACT_ATOMS: atom_id res chain seq x y z
N MET A 1 53.34 40.81 6.82
CA MET A 1 53.28 39.37 7.17
C MET A 1 51.86 38.86 7.34
N GLY A 2 50.99 39.49 8.15
CA GLY A 2 49.61 39.01 8.37
C GLY A 2 48.72 38.94 7.12
N GLN A 3 48.74 39.96 6.26
CA GLN A 3 47.91 39.99 5.03
C GLN A 3 48.35 38.95 4.00
N VAL A 4 49.66 38.72 3.83
CA VAL A 4 50.18 37.69 2.91
C VAL A 4 49.80 36.29 3.39
N LEU A 5 49.92 36.04 4.71
CA LEU A 5 49.48 34.78 5.31
C LEU A 5 47.98 34.56 5.16
N GLN A 6 47.16 35.62 5.34
CA GLN A 6 45.71 35.55 5.16
C GLN A 6 45.33 35.22 3.71
N ILE A 7 45.96 35.86 2.72
CA ILE A 7 45.72 35.58 1.30
C ILE A 7 46.10 34.13 0.95
N LEU A 8 47.25 33.65 1.45
CA LEU A 8 47.68 32.26 1.25
C LEU A 8 46.71 31.27 1.89
N LEU A 9 46.24 31.55 3.10
CA LEU A 9 45.27 30.73 3.80
C LEU A 9 43.92 30.70 3.05
N THR A 10 43.43 31.85 2.59
CA THR A 10 42.19 31.94 1.81
C THR A 10 42.32 31.19 0.47
N ALA A 11 43.44 31.33 -0.24
CA ALA A 11 43.70 30.59 -1.46
C ALA A 11 43.77 29.06 -1.22
N PHE A 12 44.39 28.65 -0.11
CA PHE A 12 44.41 27.25 0.32
C PHE A 12 43.00 26.73 0.62
N PHE A 13 42.17 27.48 1.37
CA PHE A 13 40.78 27.10 1.65
C PHE A 13 39.93 26.99 0.39
N ILE A 14 40.07 27.93 -0.55
CA ILE A 14 39.36 27.87 -1.84
C ILE A 14 39.79 26.63 -2.62
N GLY A 15 41.09 26.37 -2.73
CA GLY A 15 41.61 25.16 -3.38
C GLY A 15 41.12 23.87 -2.71
N PHE A 16 41.09 23.86 -1.38
CA PHE A 16 40.59 22.74 -0.58
C PHE A 16 39.09 22.50 -0.78
N ILE A 17 38.27 23.55 -0.87
CA ILE A 17 36.82 23.42 -1.12
C ILE A 17 36.57 22.76 -2.49
N PHE A 18 37.23 23.24 -3.55
CA PHE A 18 37.04 22.68 -4.90
C PHE A 18 37.58 21.25 -5.03
N PHE A 19 38.73 20.96 -4.42
CA PHE A 19 39.30 19.62 -4.41
C PHE A 19 38.47 18.66 -3.54
N GLY A 20 38.07 19.13 -2.36
CA GLY A 20 37.22 18.41 -1.41
C GLY A 20 35.88 18.04 -2.02
N GLN A 21 35.23 18.95 -2.76
CA GLN A 21 33.98 18.67 -3.45
C GLN A 21 34.14 17.55 -4.49
N LYS A 22 35.22 17.55 -5.28
CA LYS A 22 35.50 16.47 -6.25
C LYS A 22 35.74 15.14 -5.57
N LEU A 23 36.47 15.13 -4.45
CA LEU A 23 36.70 13.93 -3.66
C LEU A 23 35.40 13.39 -3.05
N GLN A 24 34.59 14.28 -2.46
CA GLN A 24 33.30 13.96 -1.87
C GLN A 24 32.33 13.38 -2.91
N MET A 25 32.25 13.96 -4.12
CA MET A 25 31.46 13.39 -5.21
C MET A 25 31.88 11.96 -5.56
N ARG A 26 33.19 11.68 -5.60
CA ARG A 26 33.69 10.32 -5.86
C ARG A 26 33.26 9.36 -4.77
N MET A 27 33.33 9.78 -3.50
CA MET A 27 32.87 8.96 -2.37
C MET A 27 31.37 8.67 -2.47
N PHE A 28 30.55 9.69 -2.71
CA PHE A 28 29.10 9.53 -2.87
C PHE A 28 28.74 8.63 -4.05
N LEU A 29 29.41 8.78 -5.19
CA LEU A 29 29.19 7.89 -6.34
C LEU A 29 29.54 6.43 -6.03
N MET A 30 30.56 6.16 -5.21
CA MET A 30 30.90 4.81 -4.78
C MET A 30 29.84 4.23 -3.84
N GLU A 31 29.33 5.02 -2.90
CA GLU A 31 28.25 4.59 -2.00
C GLU A 31 26.96 4.28 -2.78
N ILE A 32 26.58 5.16 -3.70
CA ILE A 32 25.42 4.95 -4.58
C ILE A 32 25.62 3.70 -5.44
N ASP A 33 26.80 3.47 -6.03
CA ASP A 33 27.08 2.28 -6.83
C ASP A 33 26.91 0.98 -6.03
N ARG A 34 27.35 0.95 -4.76
CA ARG A 34 27.12 -0.19 -3.87
C ARG A 34 25.63 -0.40 -3.60
N GLY A 35 24.90 0.66 -3.30
CA GLY A 35 23.44 0.58 -3.09
C GLY A 35 22.70 0.14 -4.36
N LEU A 36 23.11 0.61 -5.53
CA LEU A 36 22.54 0.21 -6.81
C LEU A 36 22.77 -1.27 -7.13
N LYS A 37 23.95 -1.82 -6.82
CA LYS A 37 24.23 -3.27 -6.94
C LYS A 37 23.34 -4.10 -6.01
N ARG A 38 23.12 -3.62 -4.78
CA ARG A 38 22.20 -4.26 -3.83
C ARG A 38 20.76 -4.22 -4.35
N LEU A 39 20.30 -3.09 -4.87
CA LEU A 39 18.99 -2.98 -5.51
C LEU A 39 18.82 -3.95 -6.67
N ASP A 40 19.82 -4.06 -7.53
CA ASP A 40 19.75 -4.98 -8.67
C ASP A 40 19.61 -6.43 -8.21
N PHE A 41 20.37 -6.81 -7.17
CA PHE A 41 20.27 -8.13 -6.57
C PHE A 41 18.89 -8.40 -5.94
N ILE A 42 18.30 -7.43 -5.24
CA ILE A 42 16.94 -7.55 -4.68
C ILE A 42 15.91 -7.68 -5.80
N ARG A 43 16.00 -6.83 -6.83
CA ARG A 43 15.13 -6.87 -8.02
C ARG A 43 15.17 -8.23 -8.72
N ILE A 44 16.36 -8.78 -8.94
CA ILE A 44 16.53 -10.09 -9.58
C ILE A 44 15.91 -11.19 -8.71
N GLN A 45 16.13 -11.17 -7.39
CA GLN A 45 15.50 -12.13 -6.48
C GLN A 45 13.97 -12.09 -6.53
N ALA A 46 13.35 -10.91 -6.55
CA ALA A 46 11.90 -10.78 -6.63
C ALA A 46 11.35 -11.31 -7.96
N ARG A 47 12.03 -11.01 -9.07
CA ARG A 47 11.68 -11.57 -10.38
C ARG A 47 11.78 -13.10 -10.39
N ASP A 48 12.88 -13.64 -9.87
CA ASP A 48 13.12 -15.09 -9.88
C ASP A 48 12.15 -15.82 -8.93
N LEU A 49 11.78 -15.18 -7.79
CA LEU A 49 10.70 -15.63 -6.92
C LEU A 49 9.36 -15.66 -7.66
N THR A 50 9.02 -14.60 -8.39
CA THR A 50 7.79 -14.54 -9.20
C THR A 50 7.74 -15.65 -10.24
N LEU A 51 8.83 -15.84 -10.99
CA LEU A 51 8.94 -16.91 -11.98
C LEU A 51 8.77 -18.30 -11.36
N LYS A 52 9.39 -18.53 -10.19
CA LYS A 52 9.28 -19.79 -9.46
C LYS A 52 7.85 -20.02 -8.98
N THR A 53 7.25 -19.05 -8.30
CA THR A 53 5.91 -19.16 -7.71
C THR A 53 4.84 -19.35 -8.79
N VAL A 54 4.92 -18.61 -9.91
CA VAL A 54 3.96 -18.80 -11.02
C VAL A 54 4.12 -20.18 -11.66
N LYS A 55 5.34 -20.71 -11.79
CA LYS A 55 5.55 -22.09 -12.29
C LYS A 55 4.94 -23.15 -11.36
N GLU A 56 5.12 -22.98 -10.04
CA GLU A 56 4.62 -23.91 -9.03
C GLU A 56 3.10 -23.87 -8.89
N GLN A 57 2.51 -22.67 -8.82
CA GLN A 57 1.11 -22.46 -8.50
C GLN A 57 0.21 -22.26 -9.73
N GLY A 58 0.72 -21.61 -10.78
CA GLY A 58 -0.01 -21.31 -12.02
C GLY A 58 0.08 -22.37 -13.11
N LYS A 59 1.07 -23.27 -13.03
CA LYS A 59 1.29 -24.40 -13.95
C LYS A 59 1.17 -24.01 -15.45
N PRO A 60 1.93 -22.99 -15.91
CA PRO A 60 1.92 -22.59 -17.31
C PRO A 60 2.43 -23.71 -18.23
N THR A 61 1.93 -23.75 -19.46
CA THR A 61 2.32 -24.75 -20.48
C THR A 61 3.52 -24.33 -21.33
N ALA A 62 3.95 -23.06 -21.24
CA ALA A 62 5.05 -22.49 -22.00
C ALA A 62 5.96 -21.62 -21.11
N ASP A 63 7.08 -21.13 -21.67
CA ASP A 63 7.89 -20.15 -20.98
C ASP A 63 7.14 -18.80 -20.87
N ILE A 64 6.97 -18.35 -19.63
CA ILE A 64 6.24 -17.13 -19.25
C ILE A 64 7.19 -15.95 -18.95
N THR A 65 8.50 -16.17 -19.09
CA THR A 65 9.51 -15.15 -18.77
C THR A 65 9.30 -13.84 -19.55
N PRO A 66 9.01 -13.85 -20.87
CA PRO A 66 8.71 -12.63 -21.62
C PRO A 66 7.48 -11.88 -21.08
N GLN A 67 6.41 -12.61 -20.78
CA GLN A 67 5.14 -12.05 -20.31
C GLN A 67 5.29 -11.38 -18.93
N ILE A 68 6.02 -12.03 -18.00
CA ILE A 68 6.35 -11.44 -16.70
C ILE A 68 7.18 -10.16 -16.86
N ASN A 69 8.17 -10.15 -17.77
CA ASN A 69 8.94 -8.95 -18.05
C ASN A 69 8.06 -7.80 -18.57
N THR A 70 7.09 -8.09 -19.43
CA THR A 70 6.11 -7.09 -19.90
C THR A 70 5.24 -6.57 -18.75
N LEU A 71 4.76 -7.44 -17.86
CA LEU A 71 3.99 -7.03 -16.68
C LEU A 71 4.80 -6.09 -15.77
N MET A 72 6.08 -6.40 -15.55
CA MET A 72 7.00 -5.55 -14.77
C MET A 72 7.37 -4.21 -15.43
N GLU A 73 6.89 -3.93 -16.64
CA GLU A 73 7.08 -2.67 -17.35
C GLU A 73 5.76 -1.92 -17.63
N GLN A 74 4.63 -2.42 -17.13
CA GLN A 74 3.34 -1.72 -17.27
C GLN A 74 3.34 -0.37 -16.56
N PHE A 75 2.53 0.55 -17.07
CA PHE A 75 2.35 1.89 -16.50
C PHE A 75 0.95 2.41 -16.78
N ILE A 76 0.45 3.26 -15.89
CA ILE A 76 -0.82 3.98 -16.06
C ILE A 76 -0.48 5.44 -16.39
N ILE A 77 -1.11 5.98 -17.41
CA ILE A 77 -1.05 7.42 -17.71
C ILE A 77 -2.19 8.10 -16.96
N ALA A 78 -1.84 9.08 -16.12
CA ALA A 78 -2.84 9.87 -15.41
C ALA A 78 -3.75 10.64 -16.39
N PRO A 79 -5.05 10.77 -16.11
CA PRO A 79 -5.95 11.59 -16.90
C PRO A 79 -5.53 13.06 -16.82
N VAL A 80 -5.86 13.83 -17.86
CA VAL A 80 -5.63 15.28 -17.89
C VAL A 80 -6.42 15.96 -16.77
N ASP A 81 -5.75 16.84 -16.03
CA ASP A 81 -6.25 17.55 -14.85
C ASP A 81 -6.86 18.94 -15.16
N MET A 82 -6.83 19.36 -16.43
CA MET A 82 -7.43 20.63 -16.91
C MET A 82 -8.93 20.77 -16.59
N ASP A 83 -9.65 19.65 -16.44
CA ASP A 83 -11.03 19.62 -15.93
C ASP A 83 -11.06 18.90 -14.56
N PRO A 84 -11.01 19.66 -13.45
CA PRO A 84 -10.98 19.10 -12.11
C PRO A 84 -12.30 18.42 -11.72
N SER A 85 -13.43 18.83 -12.30
CA SER A 85 -14.76 18.39 -11.85
C SER A 85 -15.04 16.91 -12.12
N GLY A 86 -14.44 16.36 -13.18
CA GLY A 86 -14.60 14.96 -13.58
C GLY A 86 -13.38 14.07 -13.30
N ILE A 87 -12.33 14.60 -12.66
CA ILE A 87 -11.03 13.89 -12.57
C ILE A 87 -11.14 12.57 -11.80
N VAL A 88 -11.94 12.53 -10.73
CA VAL A 88 -12.13 11.33 -9.90
C VAL A 88 -12.75 10.20 -10.70
N ARG A 89 -13.80 10.47 -11.48
CA ARG A 89 -14.47 9.46 -12.32
C ARG A 89 -13.56 8.94 -13.43
N LYS A 90 -12.72 9.82 -14.01
CA LYS A 90 -11.71 9.42 -15.00
C LYS A 90 -10.67 8.50 -14.39
N PHE A 91 -10.16 8.81 -13.20
CA PHE A 91 -9.24 7.94 -12.46
C PHE A 91 -9.89 6.60 -12.12
N ASP A 92 -11.11 6.59 -11.57
CA ASP A 92 -11.82 5.36 -11.20
C ASP A 92 -12.00 4.44 -12.41
N HIS A 93 -12.40 4.98 -13.56
CA HIS A 93 -12.50 4.21 -14.81
C HIS A 93 -11.15 3.64 -15.26
N LEU A 94 -10.07 4.42 -15.21
CA LEU A 94 -8.73 3.95 -15.61
C LEU A 94 -8.22 2.84 -14.66
N LEU A 95 -8.50 2.96 -13.37
CA LEU A 95 -8.15 1.94 -12.38
C LEU A 95 -8.94 0.66 -12.57
N ASP A 96 -10.22 0.74 -12.95
CA ASP A 96 -11.02 -0.43 -13.30
C ASP A 96 -10.50 -1.15 -14.54
N VAL A 97 -10.18 -0.40 -15.60
CA VAL A 97 -9.61 -0.95 -16.82
C VAL A 97 -8.26 -1.60 -16.53
N HIS A 98 -7.43 -0.95 -15.71
CA HIS A 98 -6.15 -1.51 -15.27
C HIS A 98 -6.35 -2.82 -14.48
N ASP A 99 -7.20 -2.84 -13.46
CA ASP A 99 -7.43 -4.03 -12.63
C ASP A 99 -7.94 -5.22 -13.45
N VAL A 100 -8.92 -5.00 -14.34
CA VAL A 100 -9.45 -6.07 -15.20
C VAL A 100 -8.37 -6.61 -16.13
N LYS A 101 -7.67 -5.72 -16.84
CA LYS A 101 -6.61 -6.12 -17.77
C LYS A 101 -5.47 -6.84 -17.03
N PHE A 102 -5.07 -6.33 -15.87
CA PHE A 102 -3.98 -6.90 -15.08
C PHE A 102 -4.33 -8.30 -14.58
N LYS A 103 -5.55 -8.50 -14.05
CA LYS A 103 -6.04 -9.83 -13.65
C LYS A 103 -6.07 -10.81 -14.84
N ASP A 104 -6.48 -10.36 -16.02
CA ASP A 104 -6.47 -11.19 -17.23
C ASP A 104 -5.05 -11.57 -17.68
N ASP A 105 -4.10 -10.62 -17.63
CA ASP A 105 -2.69 -10.89 -17.94
C ASP A 105 -2.06 -11.88 -16.94
N VAL A 106 -2.37 -11.74 -15.64
CA VAL A 106 -1.92 -12.67 -14.59
C VAL A 106 -2.54 -14.06 -14.80
N ARG A 107 -3.83 -14.13 -15.14
CA ARG A 107 -4.50 -15.40 -15.47
C ARG A 107 -3.89 -16.08 -16.69
N ALA A 108 -3.46 -15.31 -17.70
CA ALA A 108 -2.82 -15.85 -18.89
C ALA A 108 -1.46 -16.53 -18.58
N ILE A 109 -0.70 -16.02 -17.60
CA ILE A 109 0.56 -16.64 -17.18
C ILE A 109 0.37 -17.73 -16.11
N ALA A 110 -0.79 -17.82 -15.48
CA ALA A 110 -1.10 -18.75 -14.40
C ALA A 110 -2.46 -19.46 -14.59
N PRO A 111 -2.67 -20.20 -15.71
CA PRO A 111 -3.99 -20.75 -16.05
C PRO A 111 -4.54 -21.79 -15.06
N GLY A 112 -3.67 -22.44 -14.28
CA GLY A 112 -4.04 -23.44 -13.29
C GLY A 112 -4.29 -22.89 -11.87
N ALA A 113 -4.17 -21.58 -11.65
CA ALA A 113 -4.31 -20.97 -10.34
C ALA A 113 -5.78 -20.77 -9.94
N SER A 114 -6.10 -20.97 -8.67
CA SER A 114 -7.41 -20.58 -8.11
C SER A 114 -7.54 -19.06 -8.01
N GLU A 115 -8.75 -18.50 -7.87
CA GLU A 115 -8.95 -17.04 -7.75
C GLU A 115 -8.14 -16.41 -6.58
N PRO A 116 -8.13 -16.96 -5.35
CA PRO A 116 -7.25 -16.46 -4.29
C PRO A 116 -5.76 -16.53 -4.65
N THR A 117 -5.35 -17.59 -5.35
CA THR A 117 -3.97 -17.74 -5.84
C THR A 117 -3.64 -16.71 -6.92
N LEU A 118 -4.56 -16.43 -7.84
CA LEU A 118 -4.38 -15.42 -8.88
C LEU A 118 -4.19 -14.02 -8.27
N ASN A 119 -4.98 -13.68 -7.26
CA ASN A 119 -4.83 -12.44 -6.50
C ASN A 119 -3.46 -12.33 -5.84
N ASN A 120 -2.99 -13.40 -5.17
CA ASN A 120 -1.65 -13.44 -4.58
C ASN A 120 -0.53 -13.30 -5.63
N LEU A 121 -0.67 -13.98 -6.77
CA LEU A 121 0.27 -13.87 -7.88
C LEU A 121 0.27 -12.45 -8.48
N GLY A 122 -0.90 -11.80 -8.55
CA GLY A 122 -1.05 -10.40 -8.94
C GLY A 122 -0.24 -9.48 -8.05
N ASN A 123 -0.44 -9.55 -6.72
CA ASN A 123 0.34 -8.72 -5.79
C ASN A 123 1.84 -9.04 -5.80
N LEU A 124 2.23 -10.30 -6.03
CA LEU A 124 3.64 -10.68 -6.22
C LEU A 124 4.26 -10.02 -7.46
N VAL A 125 3.51 -9.98 -8.57
CA VAL A 125 3.93 -9.28 -9.79
C VAL A 125 4.04 -7.78 -9.53
N GLU A 126 3.08 -7.17 -8.82
CA GLU A 126 3.12 -5.75 -8.43
C GLU A 126 4.34 -5.41 -7.55
N ALA A 127 4.67 -6.25 -6.56
CA ALA A 127 5.85 -6.07 -5.73
C ALA A 127 7.15 -6.14 -6.56
N SER A 128 7.22 -7.06 -7.52
CA SER A 128 8.36 -7.19 -8.43
C SER A 128 8.46 -6.00 -9.40
N TRP A 129 7.32 -5.51 -9.88
CA TRP A 129 7.22 -4.30 -10.69
C TRP A 129 7.71 -3.06 -9.92
N ALA A 130 7.31 -2.91 -8.65
CA ALA A 130 7.75 -1.80 -7.80
C ALA A 130 9.27 -1.81 -7.61
N LEU A 131 9.86 -2.98 -7.32
CA LEU A 131 11.32 -3.15 -7.22
C LEU A 131 12.05 -2.83 -8.53
N ASN A 132 11.50 -3.27 -9.67
CA ASN A 132 12.05 -2.93 -10.98
C ASN A 132 12.02 -1.43 -11.25
N THR A 133 10.92 -0.77 -10.86
CA THR A 133 10.74 0.68 -11.00
C THR A 133 11.73 1.46 -10.13
N ILE A 134 11.87 1.11 -8.85
CA ILE A 134 12.85 1.71 -7.93
C ILE A 134 14.26 1.61 -8.52
N TYR A 135 14.68 0.42 -8.95
CA TYR A 135 16.00 0.22 -9.56
C TYR A 135 16.21 1.11 -10.80
N ARG A 136 15.23 1.17 -11.70
CA ARG A 136 15.32 1.97 -12.93
C ARG A 136 15.46 3.46 -12.63
N ILE A 137 14.69 3.99 -11.68
CA ILE A 137 14.73 5.40 -11.28
C ILE A 137 16.09 5.73 -10.64
N VAL A 138 16.55 4.95 -9.67
CA VAL A 138 17.84 5.16 -9.00
C VAL A 138 18.99 5.08 -10.01
N ARG A 139 18.97 4.08 -10.90
CA ARG A 139 19.96 3.94 -11.96
C ARG A 139 19.98 5.14 -12.90
N HIS A 140 18.81 5.67 -13.27
CA HIS A 140 18.71 6.85 -14.11
C HIS A 140 19.41 8.06 -13.46
N PHE A 141 19.07 8.39 -12.21
CA PHE A 141 19.69 9.52 -11.51
C PHE A 141 21.18 9.32 -11.23
N TYR A 142 21.62 8.08 -10.95
CA TYR A 142 23.04 7.76 -10.81
C TYR A 142 23.82 8.06 -12.10
N LEU A 143 23.32 7.59 -13.25
CA LEU A 143 23.95 7.82 -14.55
C LEU A 143 23.90 9.29 -14.96
N LEU A 144 22.79 9.98 -14.67
CA LEU A 144 22.64 11.40 -14.93
C LEU A 144 23.65 12.22 -14.12
N GLY A 145 23.73 11.98 -12.80
CA GLY A 145 24.67 12.66 -11.90
C GLY A 145 26.12 12.42 -12.29
N ARG A 146 26.46 11.17 -12.66
CA ARG A 146 27.80 10.82 -13.15
C ARG A 146 28.14 11.51 -14.48
N ARG A 147 27.18 11.60 -15.42
CA ARG A 147 27.39 12.22 -16.74
C ARG A 147 27.53 13.74 -16.64
N THR A 148 26.67 14.39 -15.87
CA THR A 148 26.66 15.86 -15.76
C THR A 148 27.66 16.37 -14.72
N SER A 149 28.27 15.48 -13.91
CA SER A 149 29.06 15.84 -12.74
C SER A 149 28.31 16.79 -11.79
N SER A 150 26.98 16.66 -11.74
CA SER A 150 26.12 17.49 -10.89
C SER A 150 26.23 17.05 -9.44
N PHE A 151 26.92 17.86 -8.64
CA PHE A 151 27.07 17.65 -7.19
C PHE A 151 25.71 17.46 -6.49
N PHE A 152 24.71 18.27 -6.82
CA PHE A 152 23.41 18.24 -6.15
C PHE A 152 22.61 16.97 -6.47
N ILE A 153 22.66 16.47 -7.71
CA ILE A 153 22.01 15.20 -8.06
C ILE A 153 22.65 14.05 -7.30
N ILE A 154 23.98 14.03 -7.23
CA ILE A 154 24.73 12.98 -6.51
C ILE A 154 24.44 13.05 -5.01
N LEU A 155 24.48 14.25 -4.42
CA LEU A 155 24.20 14.45 -2.99
C LEU A 155 22.77 14.02 -2.64
N GLN A 156 21.77 14.45 -3.42
CA GLN A 156 20.38 14.07 -3.18
C GLN A 156 20.20 12.56 -3.28
N LEU A 157 20.76 11.94 -4.32
CA LEU A 157 20.66 10.49 -4.49
C LEU A 157 21.32 9.75 -3.32
N GLN A 158 22.53 10.15 -2.90
CA GLN A 158 23.24 9.56 -1.77
C GLN A 158 22.45 9.70 -0.47
N ALA A 159 21.86 10.87 -0.21
CA ALA A 159 21.04 11.11 0.98
C ALA A 159 19.76 10.28 1.01
N LEU A 160 19.16 10.01 -0.15
CA LEU A 160 17.94 9.20 -0.28
C LEU A 160 18.21 7.68 -0.28
N MET A 161 19.44 7.24 -0.60
CA MET A 161 19.77 5.81 -0.73
C MET A 161 19.33 4.94 0.48
N PRO A 162 19.48 5.36 1.75
CA PRO A 162 19.03 4.56 2.88
C PRO A 162 17.52 4.30 2.88
N MET A 163 16.72 5.33 2.61
CA MET A 163 15.25 5.22 2.52
C MET A 163 14.84 4.33 1.36
N VAL A 164 15.50 4.49 0.21
CA VAL A 164 15.27 3.63 -0.97
C VAL A 164 15.60 2.16 -0.67
N MET A 165 16.61 1.90 0.17
CA MET A 165 16.96 0.52 0.58
C MET A 165 15.94 -0.07 1.51
N GLN A 166 15.47 0.70 2.48
CA GLN A 166 14.40 0.28 3.38
C GLN A 166 13.13 -0.05 2.60
N GLU A 167 12.76 0.76 1.62
CA GLU A 167 11.61 0.52 0.75
C GLU A 167 11.80 -0.73 -0.13
N ALA A 168 12.97 -0.91 -0.73
CA ALA A 168 13.27 -2.11 -1.52
C ALA A 168 13.26 -3.40 -0.68
N GLU A 169 13.76 -3.35 0.56
CA GLU A 169 13.69 -4.49 1.48
C GLU A 169 12.26 -4.80 1.90
N ALA A 170 11.44 -3.76 2.11
CA ALA A 170 10.02 -3.92 2.38
C ALA A 170 9.28 -4.60 1.23
N TYR A 171 9.47 -4.15 -0.02
CA TYR A 171 8.86 -4.79 -1.19
C TYR A 171 9.36 -6.23 -1.41
N MET A 172 10.61 -6.53 -1.08
CA MET A 172 11.12 -7.91 -1.14
C MET A 172 10.45 -8.80 -0.07
N GLY A 173 10.23 -8.26 1.13
CA GLY A 173 9.45 -8.94 2.17
C GLY A 173 7.99 -9.15 1.75
N ALA A 174 7.38 -8.16 1.10
CA ALA A 174 6.05 -8.26 0.51
C ALA A 174 5.97 -9.36 -0.55
N ALA A 175 6.93 -9.40 -1.48
CA ALA A 175 7.01 -10.45 -2.48
C ALA A 175 7.04 -11.86 -1.85
N ARG A 176 7.77 -12.04 -0.74
CA ARG A 176 7.77 -13.31 0.00
C ARG A 176 6.41 -13.61 0.63
N ALA A 177 5.79 -12.62 1.28
CA ALA A 177 4.46 -12.77 1.87
C ALA A 177 3.40 -13.14 0.81
N PHE A 178 3.41 -12.46 -0.35
CA PHE A 178 2.53 -12.74 -1.48
C PHE A 178 2.75 -14.13 -2.07
N ALA A 179 4.00 -14.57 -2.20
CA ALA A 179 4.32 -15.92 -2.67
C ALA A 179 3.80 -17.02 -1.73
N GLU A 180 3.83 -16.77 -0.42
CA GLU A 180 3.44 -17.74 0.62
C GLU A 180 1.98 -17.60 1.09
N GLY A 181 1.25 -16.57 0.65
CA GLY A 181 -0.13 -16.32 1.09
C GLY A 181 -0.22 -15.83 2.54
N GLN A 182 0.83 -15.20 3.08
CA GLN A 182 0.88 -14.76 4.47
C GLN A 182 0.20 -13.41 4.67
N PRO A 183 -0.52 -13.22 5.80
CA PRO A 183 -1.11 -11.93 6.13
C PRO A 183 -0.03 -10.87 6.36
N ILE A 184 -0.27 -9.66 5.86
CA ILE A 184 0.61 -8.49 6.00
C ILE A 184 0.03 -7.45 6.96
N GLY A 185 0.85 -6.52 7.44
CA GLY A 185 0.44 -5.48 8.40
C GLY A 185 -0.78 -4.67 7.97
N ASP A 186 -0.82 -4.24 6.70
CA ASP A 186 -1.93 -3.50 6.08
C ASP A 186 -3.27 -4.22 6.23
N GLY A 187 -3.26 -5.56 6.32
CA GLY A 187 -4.46 -6.38 6.50
C GLY A 187 -5.13 -6.26 7.88
N ILE A 188 -4.63 -5.47 8.83
CA ILE A 188 -5.20 -5.37 10.18
C ILE A 188 -6.68 -4.92 10.19
N GLY A 189 -7.07 -3.97 9.34
CA GLY A 189 -8.46 -3.55 9.23
C GLY A 189 -9.35 -4.69 8.71
N ALA A 190 -8.91 -5.35 7.64
CA ALA A 190 -9.55 -6.55 7.10
C ALA A 190 -9.67 -7.68 8.13
N LEU A 191 -8.64 -7.88 8.96
CA LEU A 191 -8.63 -8.87 10.03
C LEU A 191 -9.68 -8.56 11.10
N VAL A 192 -9.81 -7.30 11.52
CA VAL A 192 -10.82 -6.90 12.50
C VAL A 192 -12.23 -7.12 11.95
N ALA A 193 -12.49 -6.72 10.70
CA ALA A 193 -13.77 -6.98 10.05
C ALA A 193 -14.05 -8.49 9.93
N SER A 194 -13.05 -9.31 9.56
CA SER A 194 -13.16 -10.78 9.52
C SER A 194 -13.59 -11.36 10.88
N ARG A 195 -13.02 -10.87 11.99
CA ARG A 195 -13.43 -11.30 13.33
C ARG A 195 -14.90 -10.98 13.65
N LEU A 196 -15.43 -9.87 13.15
CA LEU A 196 -16.84 -9.50 13.30
C LEU A 196 -17.78 -10.34 12.41
N MET A 197 -17.26 -10.85 11.28
CA MET A 197 -17.98 -11.70 10.33
C MET A 197 -18.01 -13.17 10.72
N LYS A 198 -17.17 -13.59 11.66
CA LYS A 198 -17.01 -14.99 12.07
C LYS A 198 -18.36 -15.60 12.48
N ASP A 199 -18.65 -16.77 11.91
CA ASP A 199 -19.88 -17.54 12.15
C ASP A 199 -21.17 -16.81 11.74
N LYS A 200 -21.09 -15.79 10.86
CA LYS A 200 -22.23 -15.04 10.31
C LYS A 200 -22.46 -15.36 8.85
N VAL A 201 -23.69 -15.11 8.38
CA VAL A 201 -24.02 -15.21 6.95
C VAL A 201 -23.36 -14.08 6.21
N GLN A 202 -22.55 -14.44 5.21
CA GLN A 202 -21.81 -13.50 4.38
C GLN A 202 -22.50 -13.34 3.02
N ARG A 203 -22.47 -12.13 2.47
CA ARG A 203 -22.92 -11.86 1.10
C ARG A 203 -21.95 -10.93 0.39
N LYS A 204 -21.88 -11.05 -0.94
CA LYS A 204 -21.16 -10.09 -1.80
C LYS A 204 -22.05 -8.88 -2.08
N VAL A 205 -21.47 -7.68 -2.16
CA VAL A 205 -22.22 -6.43 -2.42
C VAL A 205 -21.72 -5.75 -3.68
N GLU A 206 -20.43 -5.43 -3.71
CA GLU A 206 -19.77 -4.78 -4.86
C GLU A 206 -18.46 -5.51 -5.20
N LYS A 207 -17.77 -5.03 -6.24
CA LYS A 207 -16.54 -5.63 -6.77
C LYS A 207 -15.56 -5.99 -5.65
N ASP A 208 -15.42 -7.31 -5.46
CA ASP A 208 -14.56 -7.96 -4.47
C ASP A 208 -14.76 -7.48 -3.01
N VAL A 209 -15.99 -7.12 -2.61
CA VAL A 209 -16.34 -6.78 -1.22
C VAL A 209 -17.39 -7.72 -0.68
N ILE A 210 -17.13 -8.22 0.53
CA ILE A 210 -18.04 -9.06 1.30
C ILE A 210 -18.51 -8.34 2.56
N VAL A 211 -19.73 -8.65 2.96
CA VAL A 211 -20.35 -8.10 4.17
C VAL A 211 -20.97 -9.22 5.00
N ALA A 212 -21.01 -9.00 6.31
CA ALA A 212 -21.82 -9.81 7.20
C ALA A 212 -22.50 -8.93 8.23
N GLU A 213 -23.69 -9.37 8.67
CA GLU A 213 -24.44 -8.69 9.70
C GLU A 213 -24.24 -9.36 11.05
N THR A 214 -24.01 -8.55 12.07
CA THR A 214 -23.91 -8.97 13.47
C THR A 214 -24.61 -7.96 14.37
N THR A 215 -24.72 -8.29 15.66
CA THR A 215 -25.28 -7.40 16.67
C THR A 215 -24.21 -7.08 17.69
N MET A 216 -24.09 -5.82 18.07
CA MET A 216 -23.22 -5.38 19.15
C MET A 216 -23.95 -4.39 20.04
N GLU A 217 -24.13 -4.75 21.32
CA GLU A 217 -24.81 -3.89 22.31
C GLU A 217 -26.18 -3.41 21.82
N ASP A 218 -27.02 -4.31 21.28
CA ASP A 218 -28.33 -4.00 20.70
C ASP A 218 -28.33 -3.05 19.48
N ARG A 219 -27.18 -2.84 18.82
CA ARG A 219 -27.07 -2.16 17.52
C ARG A 219 -26.84 -3.19 16.42
N ARG A 220 -27.40 -2.94 15.24
CA ARG A 220 -27.12 -3.72 14.03
C ARG A 220 -25.80 -3.25 13.43
N VAL A 221 -24.83 -4.15 13.33
CA VAL A 221 -23.50 -3.86 12.77
C VAL A 221 -23.35 -4.58 11.44
N ILE A 222 -23.11 -3.82 10.38
CA ILE A 222 -22.78 -4.34 9.05
C ILE A 222 -21.27 -4.25 8.92
N ALA A 223 -20.58 -5.37 9.12
CA ALA A 223 -19.15 -5.47 8.90
C ALA A 223 -18.87 -5.63 7.41
N LEU A 224 -17.86 -4.94 6.87
CA LEU A 224 -17.42 -5.07 5.47
C LEU A 224 -15.90 -5.16 5.38
N LYS A 225 -15.40 -5.93 4.40
CA LYS A 225 -14.00 -6.01 3.98
C LYS A 225 -13.89 -6.52 2.55
N ALA A 226 -12.71 -6.41 1.95
CA ALA A 226 -12.45 -7.06 0.67
C ALA A 226 -12.54 -8.61 0.76
N GLU A 227 -12.76 -9.27 -0.38
CA GLU A 227 -12.86 -10.72 -0.47
C GLU A 227 -11.49 -11.39 -0.32
N GLY A 228 -11.36 -12.26 0.67
CA GLY A 228 -10.14 -13.01 0.97
C GLY A 228 -10.33 -14.53 0.82
N PRO A 229 -9.27 -15.34 1.04
CA PRO A 229 -7.96 -14.99 1.62
C PRO A 229 -6.90 -14.59 0.58
N GLY A 230 -7.29 -14.38 -0.68
CA GLY A 230 -6.38 -13.83 -1.69
C GLY A 230 -6.09 -12.35 -1.45
N GLY A 231 -4.94 -11.87 -1.92
CA GLY A 231 -4.56 -10.48 -1.80
C GLY A 231 -5.46 -9.53 -2.60
N ASN A 232 -6.31 -8.79 -1.89
CA ASN A 232 -7.31 -7.92 -2.50
C ASN A 232 -7.59 -6.70 -1.61
N VAL A 233 -7.94 -5.59 -2.24
CA VAL A 233 -8.32 -4.33 -1.57
C VAL A 233 -9.78 -3.94 -1.86
N GLY A 234 -10.41 -4.56 -2.86
CA GLY A 234 -11.82 -4.36 -3.22
C GLY A 234 -12.19 -2.91 -3.56
N LYS A 235 -13.50 -2.64 -3.60
CA LYS A 235 -14.07 -1.29 -3.75
C LYS A 235 -14.96 -0.92 -2.56
N PRO A 236 -14.36 -0.61 -1.39
CA PRO A 236 -15.12 -0.32 -0.18
C PRO A 236 -15.98 0.95 -0.30
N GLY A 237 -15.61 1.92 -1.14
CA GLY A 237 -16.40 3.13 -1.35
C GLY A 237 -17.71 2.84 -2.08
N ASP A 238 -17.65 2.02 -3.14
CA ASP A 238 -18.85 1.54 -3.83
C ASP A 238 -19.70 0.68 -2.88
N ALA A 239 -19.08 -0.22 -2.11
CA ALA A 239 -19.81 -1.08 -1.17
C ALA A 239 -20.52 -0.30 -0.05
N ILE A 240 -19.86 0.69 0.56
CA ILE A 240 -20.47 1.55 1.59
C ILE A 240 -21.67 2.29 1.00
N ARG A 241 -21.54 2.83 -0.22
CA ARG A 241 -22.64 3.49 -0.91
C ARG A 241 -23.84 2.55 -1.11
N SER A 242 -23.61 1.35 -1.64
CA SER A 242 -24.68 0.37 -1.86
C SER A 242 -25.37 -0.04 -0.55
N ILE A 243 -24.61 -0.22 0.54
CA ILE A 243 -25.18 -0.53 1.87
C ILE A 243 -26.03 0.64 2.39
N ILE A 244 -25.57 1.88 2.23
CA ILE A 244 -26.33 3.07 2.64
C ILE A 244 -27.64 3.16 1.85
N GLU A 245 -27.60 2.93 0.54
CA GLU A 245 -28.78 2.93 -0.35
C GLU A 245 -29.77 1.80 0.02
N GLU A 246 -29.28 0.57 0.24
CA GLU A 246 -30.09 -0.59 0.69
C GLU A 246 -30.81 -0.32 2.03
N ASN A 247 -30.15 0.41 2.94
CA ASN A 247 -30.70 0.78 4.24
C ASN A 247 -31.53 2.07 4.20
N GLN A 248 -31.86 2.59 3.01
CA GLN A 248 -32.65 3.82 2.82
C GLN A 248 -32.06 5.03 3.58
N GLY A 249 -30.73 5.10 3.66
CA GLY A 249 -30.02 6.15 4.41
C GLY A 249 -30.10 6.03 5.94
N LYS A 250 -30.70 4.96 6.50
CA LYS A 250 -30.85 4.76 7.96
C LYS A 250 -29.59 4.18 8.60
N VAL A 251 -28.42 4.72 8.26
CA VAL A 251 -27.13 4.39 8.86
C VAL A 251 -26.74 5.52 9.80
N SER A 252 -26.53 5.22 11.08
CA SER A 252 -26.23 6.24 12.10
C SER A 252 -24.78 6.68 12.09
N MET A 253 -23.86 5.81 11.68
CA MET A 253 -22.43 6.12 11.57
C MET A 253 -21.69 5.08 10.71
N VAL A 254 -20.53 5.47 10.18
CA VAL A 254 -19.52 4.58 9.59
C VAL A 254 -18.28 4.60 10.47
N VAL A 255 -17.72 3.43 10.79
CA VAL A 255 -16.43 3.27 11.46
C VAL A 255 -15.47 2.57 10.50
N MET A 256 -14.46 3.28 10.04
CA MET A 256 -13.40 2.76 9.18
C MET A 256 -12.20 2.35 10.02
N ILE A 257 -11.64 1.20 9.70
CA ILE A 257 -10.47 0.64 10.36
C ILE A 257 -9.41 0.45 9.29
N ASP A 258 -8.28 1.12 9.45
CA ASP A 258 -7.19 1.09 8.48
C ASP A 258 -5.85 1.04 9.20
N ALA A 259 -4.81 0.63 8.48
CA ALA A 259 -3.45 0.81 8.94
C ALA A 259 -2.91 2.16 8.46
N ALA A 260 -2.07 2.82 9.25
CA ALA A 260 -1.39 4.02 8.78
C ALA A 260 0.03 4.15 9.30
N LEU A 261 0.81 4.96 8.58
CA LEU A 261 2.20 5.23 8.92
C LEU A 261 2.32 5.86 10.31
N LYS A 262 3.09 5.18 11.17
CA LYS A 262 3.51 5.69 12.46
C LYS A 262 4.57 6.76 12.30
N PHE A 263 4.61 7.72 13.22
CA PHE A 263 5.73 8.64 13.32
C PHE A 263 6.92 7.98 14.04
N GLU A 264 8.11 8.50 13.76
CA GLU A 264 9.31 8.14 14.51
C GLU A 264 9.12 8.47 15.99
N GLY A 265 9.27 7.45 16.85
CA GLY A 265 8.97 7.52 18.27
C GLY A 265 7.63 6.91 18.70
N GLU A 266 6.78 6.51 17.76
CA GLU A 266 5.52 5.79 18.05
C GLU A 266 5.72 4.27 17.97
N ASN A 267 4.94 3.53 18.76
CA ASN A 267 5.02 2.07 18.77
C ASN A 267 4.15 1.47 17.66
N SER A 268 4.62 0.34 17.13
CA SER A 268 3.83 -0.44 16.18
C SER A 268 2.64 -1.07 16.92
N GLY A 269 1.46 -1.02 16.31
CA GLY A 269 0.20 -1.45 16.94
C GLY A 269 -0.45 -0.40 17.85
N ASP A 270 0.13 0.81 17.99
CA ASP A 270 -0.55 1.91 18.68
C ASP A 270 -1.83 2.30 17.92
N ILE A 271 -2.89 2.60 18.67
CA ILE A 271 -4.22 2.90 18.10
C ILE A 271 -4.49 4.40 18.19
N SER A 272 -5.00 4.98 17.12
CA SER A 272 -5.47 6.37 17.09
C SER A 272 -6.87 6.46 16.52
N GLU A 273 -7.64 7.43 17.01
CA GLU A 273 -9.00 7.68 16.54
C GLU A 273 -9.06 9.02 15.82
N GLY A 274 -9.88 9.08 14.78
CA GLY A 274 -10.06 10.28 13.97
C GLY A 274 -11.46 10.37 13.36
N ILE A 275 -11.65 11.41 12.55
CA ILE A 275 -12.87 11.69 11.80
C ILE A 275 -12.49 11.77 10.32
N GLY A 276 -13.28 11.15 9.46
CA GLY A 276 -13.06 11.11 8.02
C GLY A 276 -12.81 9.70 7.49
N ALA A 277 -12.78 9.58 6.17
CA ALA A 277 -12.58 8.31 5.50
C ALA A 277 -11.12 7.86 5.53
N ALA A 278 -10.83 6.83 6.33
CA ALA A 278 -9.51 6.21 6.44
C ALA A 278 -9.33 5.13 5.37
N ILE A 279 -8.73 5.52 4.25
CA ILE A 279 -8.38 4.61 3.16
C ILE A 279 -7.20 5.18 2.35
N GLY A 280 -6.27 4.30 2.00
CA GLY A 280 -5.14 4.61 1.11
C GLY A 280 -5.51 4.72 -0.38
N GLY A 281 -4.48 4.77 -1.22
CA GLY A 281 -4.61 4.80 -2.69
C GLY A 281 -4.73 6.20 -3.30
N ILE A 282 -5.19 6.26 -4.55
CA ILE A 282 -5.24 7.49 -5.37
C ILE A 282 -6.33 8.47 -4.88
N GLY A 283 -7.24 8.01 -4.01
CA GLY A 283 -8.27 8.84 -3.38
C GLY A 283 -9.65 8.78 -4.05
N THR A 284 -9.85 7.94 -5.07
CA THR A 284 -11.15 7.73 -5.71
C THR A 284 -12.17 7.13 -4.72
N GLU A 285 -11.77 6.09 -3.99
CA GLU A 285 -12.63 5.45 -2.98
C GLU A 285 -12.89 6.39 -1.80
N ARG A 286 -11.87 7.14 -1.34
CA ARG A 286 -12.03 8.16 -0.29
C ARG A 286 -13.09 9.19 -0.68
N PHE A 287 -13.02 9.70 -1.91
CA PHE A 287 -13.98 10.67 -2.45
C PHE A 287 -15.41 10.11 -2.44
N LYS A 288 -15.63 8.88 -2.92
CA LYS A 288 -16.96 8.26 -2.95
C LYS A 288 -17.58 8.14 -1.56
N ILE A 289 -16.78 7.73 -0.57
CA ILE A 289 -17.21 7.62 0.83
C ILE A 289 -17.58 8.99 1.39
N GLU A 290 -16.72 9.99 1.20
CA GLU A 290 -16.95 11.35 1.68
C GLU A 290 -18.19 11.99 1.02
N GLU A 291 -18.37 11.80 -0.28
CA GLU A 291 -19.52 12.30 -1.05
C GLU A 291 -20.84 11.73 -0.52
N GLU A 292 -20.96 10.40 -0.39
CA GLU A 292 -22.21 9.77 0.05
C GLU A 292 -22.46 10.02 1.54
N ALA A 293 -21.43 9.96 2.39
CA ALA A 293 -21.57 10.27 3.82
C ALA A 293 -22.03 11.72 4.04
N THR A 294 -21.49 12.68 3.28
CA THR A 294 -21.89 14.09 3.37
C THR A 294 -23.33 14.29 2.91
N LYS A 295 -23.71 13.68 1.79
CA LYS A 295 -25.07 13.75 1.22
C LYS A 295 -26.13 13.24 2.20
N GLN A 296 -25.83 12.16 2.92
CA GLN A 296 -26.74 11.55 3.90
C GLN A 296 -26.54 12.07 5.33
N ARG A 297 -25.55 12.95 5.55
CA ARG A 297 -25.15 13.49 6.87
C ARG A 297 -24.75 12.40 7.88
N ILE A 298 -24.08 11.36 7.39
CA ILE A 298 -23.60 10.24 8.21
C ILE A 298 -22.19 10.58 8.73
N PRO A 299 -21.94 10.55 10.05
CA PRO A 299 -20.60 10.74 10.58
C PRO A 299 -19.70 9.55 10.24
N VAL A 300 -18.50 9.85 9.74
CA VAL A 300 -17.45 8.86 9.45
C VAL A 300 -16.33 8.98 10.48
N TYR A 301 -16.10 7.91 11.22
CA TYR A 301 -15.03 7.79 12.20
C TYR A 301 -13.94 6.86 11.68
N ALA A 302 -12.70 7.11 12.09
CA ALA A 302 -11.55 6.31 11.75
C ALA A 302 -10.89 5.74 13.01
N VAL A 303 -10.51 4.47 12.95
CA VAL A 303 -9.64 3.80 13.92
C VAL A 303 -8.41 3.32 13.18
N ILE A 304 -7.27 3.94 13.46
CA ILE A 304 -6.01 3.68 12.77
C ILE A 304 -5.11 2.82 13.66
N VAL A 305 -4.56 1.76 13.08
CA VAL A 305 -3.46 0.99 13.69
C VAL A 305 -2.15 1.46 13.10
N LYS A 306 -1.22 1.89 13.96
CA LYS A 306 0.05 2.49 13.56
C LYS A 306 1.09 1.45 13.20
N GLU A 307 1.71 1.61 12.04
CA GLU A 307 2.79 0.74 11.58
C GLU A 307 3.79 1.49 10.69
N SER A 308 4.99 0.97 10.54
CA SER A 308 5.96 1.50 9.57
C SER A 308 5.67 0.98 8.17
N ILE A 309 6.23 1.64 7.15
CA ILE A 309 6.12 1.18 5.74
C ILE A 309 6.59 -0.26 5.56
N LEU A 310 7.60 -0.68 6.33
CA LEU A 310 8.09 -2.04 6.34
C LEU A 310 7.04 -3.00 6.90
N GLU A 311 6.43 -2.66 8.03
CA GLU A 311 5.44 -3.50 8.69
C GLU A 311 4.16 -3.65 7.87
N ALA A 312 3.74 -2.61 7.15
CA ALA A 312 2.54 -2.60 6.32
C ALA A 312 2.54 -3.69 5.25
N ILE A 313 3.68 -3.90 4.60
CA ILE A 313 3.78 -4.80 3.44
C ILE A 313 4.55 -6.10 3.73
N THR A 314 5.01 -6.32 4.96
CA THR A 314 5.67 -7.58 5.36
C THR A 314 4.76 -8.42 6.25
N PRO A 315 5.09 -9.70 6.54
CA PRO A 315 4.24 -10.54 7.38
C PRO A 315 3.86 -9.85 8.70
N MET A 316 2.57 -9.88 9.01
CA MET A 316 1.97 -9.14 10.11
C MET A 316 2.68 -9.45 11.43
N LYS A 317 3.23 -8.40 12.06
CA LYS A 317 3.89 -8.53 13.36
C LYS A 317 2.87 -8.84 14.46
N LYS A 318 3.35 -9.49 15.53
CA LYS A 318 2.53 -9.83 16.69
C LYS A 318 1.91 -8.58 17.33
N GLU A 319 2.65 -7.48 17.41
CA GLU A 319 2.16 -6.23 18.00
C GLU A 319 0.95 -5.66 17.24
N ILE A 320 0.93 -5.79 15.91
CA ILE A 320 -0.18 -5.37 15.04
C ILE A 320 -1.34 -6.35 15.19
N LEU A 321 -1.06 -7.65 15.20
CA LEU A 321 -2.07 -8.70 15.40
C LEU A 321 -2.82 -8.55 16.73
N ASP A 322 -2.07 -8.29 17.81
CA ASP A 322 -2.58 -8.09 19.17
C ASP A 322 -3.38 -6.79 19.30
N ALA A 323 -3.10 -5.78 18.45
CA ALA A 323 -3.89 -4.55 18.39
C ALA A 323 -5.34 -4.80 17.94
N GLY A 324 -5.59 -5.86 17.16
CA GLY A 324 -6.93 -6.17 16.63
C GLY A 324 -8.00 -6.35 17.70
N GLU A 325 -7.67 -6.92 18.88
CA GLU A 325 -8.64 -7.03 19.98
C GLU A 325 -8.97 -5.67 20.59
N LYS A 326 -7.93 -4.86 20.83
CA LYS A 326 -8.06 -3.50 21.35
C LYS A 326 -8.86 -2.61 20.41
N VAL A 327 -8.73 -2.80 19.09
CA VAL A 327 -9.53 -2.11 18.07
C VAL A 327 -11.01 -2.47 18.20
N ILE A 328 -11.37 -3.74 18.38
CA ILE A 328 -12.76 -4.16 18.59
C ILE A 328 -13.36 -3.51 19.83
N GLU A 329 -12.62 -3.50 20.94
CA GLU A 329 -13.05 -2.81 22.18
C GLU A 329 -13.28 -1.31 21.96
N ARG A 330 -12.43 -0.70 21.14
CA ARG A 330 -12.53 0.72 20.80
C ARG A 330 -13.75 1.03 19.93
N ILE A 331 -13.99 0.21 18.90
CA ILE A 331 -15.19 0.29 18.04
C ILE A 331 -16.45 0.13 18.89
N LYS A 332 -16.46 -0.84 19.80
CA LYS A 332 -17.57 -1.05 20.74
C LYS A 332 -17.88 0.19 21.56
N ARG A 333 -16.85 0.81 22.16
CA ARG A 333 -16.99 2.06 22.93
C ARG A 333 -17.55 3.19 22.08
N LEU A 334 -16.98 3.40 20.90
CA LEU A 334 -17.39 4.46 19.98
C LEU A 334 -18.87 4.32 19.57
N ILE A 335 -19.30 3.09 19.27
CA ILE A 335 -20.69 2.80 18.91
C ILE A 335 -21.63 3.10 20.09
N ILE A 336 -21.28 2.70 21.32
CA ILE A 336 -22.10 3.00 22.50
C ILE A 336 -22.23 4.52 22.73
N GLU A 337 -21.13 5.26 22.59
CA GLU A 337 -21.09 6.71 22.85
C GLU A 337 -21.82 7.54 21.79
N ARG A 338 -21.88 7.07 20.54
CA ARG A 338 -22.36 7.85 19.39
C ARG A 338 -23.68 7.36 18.78
N THR A 339 -24.22 6.24 19.25
CA THR A 339 -25.47 5.65 18.71
C THR A 339 -26.43 5.19 19.80
N LYS A 340 -27.67 4.93 19.41
CA LYS A 340 -28.73 4.40 20.29
C LYS A 340 -28.99 2.92 19.99
N PRO A 341 -29.52 2.14 20.96
CA PRO A 341 -30.03 0.80 20.68
C PRO A 341 -31.01 0.81 19.49
N GLY A 342 -30.88 -0.17 18.59
CA GLY A 342 -31.65 -0.26 17.35
C GLY A 342 -31.03 0.45 16.14
N ASP A 343 -30.01 1.28 16.33
CA ASP A 343 -29.31 1.94 15.23
C ASP A 343 -28.53 0.95 14.36
N THR A 344 -28.35 1.30 13.08
CA THR A 344 -27.51 0.56 12.13
C THR A 344 -26.17 1.26 11.95
N VAL A 345 -25.08 0.51 12.08
CA VAL A 345 -23.70 0.99 11.97
C VAL A 345 -22.95 0.18 10.92
N ILE A 346 -22.16 0.86 10.09
CA ILE A 346 -21.22 0.20 9.18
C ILE A 346 -19.85 0.16 9.83
N VAL A 347 -19.21 -1.01 9.86
CA VAL A 347 -17.81 -1.18 10.29
C VAL A 347 -16.99 -1.70 9.10
N ALA A 348 -16.13 -0.83 8.56
CA ALA A 348 -15.32 -1.10 7.37
C ALA A 348 -13.88 -1.43 7.74
N GLY A 349 -13.50 -2.70 7.55
CA GLY A 349 -12.12 -3.15 7.61
C GLY A 349 -11.44 -2.93 6.26
N ILE A 350 -10.56 -1.93 6.22
CA ILE A 350 -9.76 -1.57 5.05
C ILE A 350 -8.39 -2.26 5.14
N GLY A 351 -7.80 -2.53 3.99
CA GLY A 351 -6.49 -3.18 3.86
C GLY A 351 -6.52 -4.47 3.06
N ASN A 352 -5.34 -4.95 2.69
CA ASN A 352 -5.15 -6.13 1.87
C ASN A 352 -5.57 -7.42 2.61
N THR A 353 -6.36 -8.27 1.94
CA THR A 353 -6.93 -9.51 2.50
C THR A 353 -6.08 -10.76 2.34
N ILE A 354 -4.83 -10.65 1.90
CA ILE A 354 -3.96 -11.81 1.78
C ILE A 354 -3.87 -12.55 3.11
N GLY A 355 -4.06 -13.87 3.08
CA GLY A 355 -4.03 -14.71 4.27
C GLY A 355 -5.19 -14.47 5.27
N ILE A 356 -6.13 -13.57 4.95
CA ILE A 356 -7.25 -13.17 5.81
C ILE A 356 -8.56 -13.56 5.15
N GLY A 357 -9.05 -14.74 5.52
CA GLY A 357 -10.37 -15.23 5.15
C GLY A 357 -11.51 -14.49 5.86
N GLN A 358 -12.73 -14.93 5.59
CA GLN A 358 -13.96 -14.41 6.17
C GLN A 358 -14.66 -15.41 7.06
#